data_AF-A0A9D0Y790-F1
#
_entry.id   AF-A0A9D0Y790-F1
#
_cell.length_a   1.000
_cell.length_b   1.000
_cell.length_c   1.000
_cell.angle_alpha   90.00
_cell.angle_beta   90.00
_cell.angle_gamma   90.00
#
_symmetry.space_group_name_H-M   'P 1'
#
loop_
_entity.id
_entity.type
_entity.pdbx_description
1 polymer ?
#
loop_
_entity_poly.entity_id
_entity_poly.type
_entity_poly.pdbx_seq_one_letter_code
_entity_poly.pdbx_strand_id
1 'polypeptide(L)'
;MHTALEERAPRFIESFEKDHGNDELVYAQLRKLSSEVGNASGERKSELGNEIYDIYNQFVGIYVEHLYREEHELQQALWDNFTDEELGAIDGALQASVAPDVMGQFLTLFCVSFNPDDLVSLLGAMKGGMPPEVFQGVIGLCESATPPDIWAKVKDRV
;
A
#
# COMPACT_ATOMS: atom_id res chain seq x y z
N MET A 1 -13.53 -5.01 3.36
CA MET A 1 -13.16 -6.33 3.88
C MET A 1 -13.51 -6.48 5.37
N HIS A 2 -13.01 -5.61 6.26
CA HIS A 2 -13.34 -5.69 7.71
C HIS A 2 -14.84 -5.77 8.03
N THR A 3 -15.66 -4.90 7.43
CA THR A 3 -17.12 -4.93 7.63
C THR A 3 -17.74 -6.28 7.28
N ALA A 4 -17.33 -6.88 6.15
CA ALA A 4 -17.86 -8.18 5.73
C ALA A 4 -17.45 -9.27 6.71
N LEU A 5 -16.20 -9.25 7.20
CA LEU A 5 -15.73 -10.23 8.16
C LEU A 5 -16.40 -10.07 9.52
N GLU A 6 -16.65 -8.85 10.00
CA GLU A 6 -17.36 -8.59 11.26
C GLU A 6 -18.80 -9.14 11.25
N GLU A 7 -19.46 -9.14 10.09
CA GLU A 7 -20.80 -9.75 9.95
C GLU A 7 -20.80 -11.28 10.13
N ARG A 8 -19.71 -11.96 9.78
CA ARG A 8 -19.58 -13.43 9.86
C ARG A 8 -18.83 -13.90 11.11
N ALA A 9 -17.89 -13.10 11.61
CA ALA A 9 -17.04 -13.36 12.77
C ALA A 9 -17.03 -12.12 13.70
N PRO A 10 -18.07 -11.94 14.54
CA PRO A 10 -18.21 -10.76 15.37
C PRO A 10 -17.05 -10.56 16.35
N ARG A 11 -16.60 -9.30 16.48
CA ARG A 11 -15.46 -8.82 17.26
C ARG A 11 -14.08 -9.26 16.75
N PHE A 12 -13.99 -9.94 15.61
CA PHE A 12 -12.70 -10.36 15.07
C PHE A 12 -11.85 -9.14 14.67
N ILE A 13 -12.48 -8.13 14.04
CA ILE A 13 -11.75 -6.98 13.50
C ILE A 13 -11.48 -5.89 14.54
N GLU A 14 -12.02 -5.99 15.76
CA GLU A 14 -11.95 -4.91 16.77
C GLU A 14 -10.51 -4.49 17.07
N SER A 15 -9.60 -5.46 17.21
CA SER A 15 -8.19 -5.15 17.42
C SER A 15 -7.53 -4.54 16.19
N PHE A 16 -7.91 -4.96 14.97
CA PHE A 16 -7.34 -4.42 13.74
C PHE A 16 -7.78 -2.98 13.50
N GLU A 17 -9.06 -2.66 13.73
CA GLU A 17 -9.57 -1.28 13.68
C GLU A 17 -8.88 -0.38 14.71
N LYS A 18 -8.58 -0.92 15.90
CA LYS A 18 -7.82 -0.18 16.91
C LYS A 18 -6.39 0.10 16.44
N ASP A 19 -5.73 -0.87 15.82
CA ASP A 19 -4.40 -0.69 15.25
C ASP A 19 -4.41 0.37 14.15
N HIS A 20 -5.34 0.28 13.19
CA HIS A 20 -5.54 1.29 12.15
C HIS A 20 -5.80 2.68 12.73
N GLY A 21 -6.61 2.77 13.79
CA GLY A 21 -6.85 4.02 14.51
C GLY A 21 -5.59 4.61 15.14
N ASN A 22 -4.69 3.77 15.67
CA ASN A 22 -3.40 4.23 16.21
C ASN A 22 -2.48 4.71 15.08
N ASP A 23 -2.46 4.01 13.95
CA ASP A 23 -1.65 4.39 12.78
C ASP A 23 -2.07 5.75 12.23
N GLU A 24 -3.37 6.03 12.13
CA GLU A 24 -3.89 7.34 11.70
C GLU A 24 -3.43 8.49 12.61
N LEU A 25 -3.36 8.26 13.92
CA LEU A 25 -2.83 9.26 14.87
C LEU A 25 -1.34 9.54 14.60
N VAL A 26 -0.56 8.48 14.34
CA VAL A 26 0.86 8.62 14.01
C VAL A 26 1.06 9.31 12.67
N TYR A 27 0.29 8.98 11.64
CA TYR A 27 0.32 9.66 10.34
C TYR A 27 0.02 11.15 10.47
N ALA A 28 -1.01 11.51 11.25
CA ALA A 28 -1.34 12.91 11.51
C ALA A 28 -0.18 13.64 12.21
N GLN A 29 0.47 13.00 13.19
CA GLN A 29 1.61 13.56 13.89
C GLN A 29 2.83 13.74 12.97
N LEU A 30 3.19 12.71 12.19
CA LEU A 30 4.30 12.77 11.22
C LEU A 30 4.05 13.84 10.15
N ARG A 31 2.81 13.99 9.67
CA ARG A 31 2.45 15.05 8.71
C ARG A 31 2.63 16.44 9.31
N LYS A 32 2.20 16.63 10.55
CA LYS A 32 2.38 17.90 11.28
C LYS A 32 3.87 18.22 11.45
N LEU A 33 4.66 17.29 11.98
CA LEU A 33 6.09 17.48 12.20
C LEU A 33 6.85 17.72 10.89
N SER A 34 6.50 17.02 9.82
CA SER A 34 7.11 17.23 8.50
C SER A 34 6.86 18.65 7.98
N SER A 35 5.66 19.20 8.20
CA SER A 35 5.35 20.59 7.86
C SER A 35 6.16 21.59 8.71
N GLU A 36 6.32 21.32 10.01
CA GLU A 36 7.10 22.16 10.91
C GLU A 36 8.60 22.14 10.55
N VAL A 37 9.17 20.97 10.26
CA VAL A 37 10.56 20.84 9.78
C VAL A 37 10.82 21.65 8.53
N GLY A 38 9.86 21.67 7.59
CA GLY A 38 9.97 22.45 6.35
C GLY A 38 10.14 23.95 6.58
N ASN A 39 9.64 24.46 7.72
CA ASN A 39 9.69 25.88 8.09
C ASN A 39 10.76 26.22 9.15
N ALA A 40 11.36 25.21 9.78
CA ALA A 40 12.35 25.40 10.82
C ALA A 40 13.78 25.63 10.28
N SER A 41 14.64 26.21 11.12
CA SER A 41 16.08 26.36 10.84
C SER A 41 16.92 26.16 12.10
N GLY A 42 18.23 26.00 11.93
CA GLY A 42 19.18 25.84 13.04
C GLY A 42 18.86 24.62 13.92
N GLU A 43 19.08 24.79 15.23
CA GLU A 43 18.87 23.77 16.25
C GLU A 43 17.44 23.20 16.25
N ARG A 44 16.43 24.06 16.09
CA ARG A 44 15.02 23.62 16.08
C ARG A 44 14.72 22.64 14.94
N LYS A 45 15.36 22.82 13.79
CA LYS A 45 15.20 21.88 12.66
C LYS A 45 15.77 20.50 13.00
N SER A 46 16.92 20.45 13.67
CA SER A 46 17.54 19.21 14.10
C SER A 46 16.71 18.49 15.16
N GLU A 47 16.17 19.23 16.14
CA GLU A 47 15.26 18.67 17.16
C GLU A 47 14.03 18.01 16.54
N LEU A 48 13.35 18.72 15.65
CA LEU A 48 12.17 18.20 14.95
C LEU A 48 12.53 16.99 14.07
N GLY A 49 13.73 16.99 13.47
CA GLY A 49 14.24 15.83 12.72
C GLY A 49 14.40 14.59 13.60
N ASN A 50 14.94 14.75 14.82
CA ASN A 50 15.04 13.66 15.78
C ASN A 50 13.65 13.16 16.24
N GLU A 51 12.70 14.08 16.45
CA GLU A 51 11.33 13.70 16.83
C GLU A 51 10.64 12.88 15.72
N ILE A 52 10.78 13.29 14.45
CA ILE A 52 10.31 12.50 13.30
C ILE A 52 10.98 11.13 13.27
N TYR A 53 12.31 11.07 13.46
CA TYR A 53 13.06 9.82 13.45
C TYR A 53 12.56 8.86 14.53
N ASP A 54 12.39 9.32 15.76
CA ASP A 54 11.95 8.48 16.88
C ASP A 54 10.54 7.91 16.63
N ILE A 55 9.59 8.77 16.24
CA ILE A 55 8.20 8.36 15.97
C ILE A 55 8.15 7.40 14.77
N TYR A 56 8.88 7.70 13.71
CA TYR A 56 8.91 6.86 12.51
C TYR A 56 9.46 5.46 12.81
N ASN A 57 10.56 5.34 13.56
CA ASN A 57 11.11 4.03 13.89
C ASN A 57 10.17 3.22 14.80
N GLN A 58 9.53 3.87 15.76
CA GLN A 58 8.52 3.21 16.59
C GLN A 58 7.35 2.73 15.74
N PHE A 59 6.87 3.58 14.82
CA PHE A 59 5.80 3.24 13.89
C PHE A 59 6.16 2.04 13.02
N VAL A 60 7.33 2.04 12.38
CA VAL A 60 7.78 0.92 11.54
C VAL A 60 7.79 -0.39 12.32
N GLY A 61 8.26 -0.38 13.58
CA GLY A 61 8.28 -1.58 14.42
C GLY A 61 6.89 -2.17 14.69
N ILE A 62 5.88 -1.32 14.89
CA ILE A 62 4.50 -1.74 15.14
C ILE A 62 3.79 -2.10 13.82
N TYR A 63 4.03 -1.32 12.77
CA TYR A 63 3.37 -1.48 11.48
C TYR A 63 3.72 -2.82 10.81
N VAL A 64 4.97 -3.27 10.90
CA VAL A 64 5.34 -4.59 10.36
C VAL A 64 4.72 -5.76 11.14
N GLU A 65 4.49 -5.59 12.45
CA GLU A 65 3.74 -6.56 13.26
C GLU A 65 2.25 -6.57 12.85
N HIS A 66 1.68 -5.39 12.62
CA HIS A 66 0.31 -5.25 12.14
C HIS A 66 0.12 -5.95 10.77
N LEU A 67 1.00 -5.69 9.80
CA LEU A 67 0.98 -6.37 8.50
C LEU A 67 1.09 -7.89 8.63
N TYR A 68 1.98 -8.38 9.50
CA TYR A 68 2.10 -9.82 9.76
C TYR A 68 0.76 -10.41 10.20
N ARG A 69 0.04 -9.73 11.10
CA ARG A 69 -1.27 -10.17 11.59
C ARG A 69 -2.33 -10.11 10.49
N GLU A 70 -2.33 -9.08 9.64
CA GLU A 70 -3.24 -9.03 8.50
C GLU A 70 -2.99 -10.20 7.53
N GLU A 71 -1.73 -10.50 7.23
CA GLU A 71 -1.35 -11.57 6.29
C GLU A 71 -1.58 -12.99 6.83
N HIS A 72 -1.59 -13.19 8.15
CA HIS A 72 -1.68 -14.53 8.76
C HIS A 72 -2.98 -14.78 9.51
N GLU A 73 -3.44 -13.82 10.30
CA GLU A 73 -4.65 -13.97 11.12
C GLU A 73 -5.88 -13.54 10.32
N LEU A 74 -5.87 -12.31 9.80
CA LEU A 74 -7.01 -11.76 9.05
C LEU A 74 -7.22 -12.50 7.73
N GLN A 75 -6.15 -12.78 6.99
CA GLN A 75 -6.24 -13.56 5.75
C GLN A 75 -6.79 -14.97 5.99
N GLN A 76 -6.38 -15.65 7.06
CA GLN A 76 -6.92 -16.97 7.39
C GLN A 76 -8.41 -16.87 7.76
N ALA A 77 -8.80 -15.87 8.55
CA ALA A 77 -10.20 -15.66 8.87
C ALA A 77 -11.05 -15.37 7.62
N LEU A 78 -10.50 -14.68 6.62
CA LEU A 78 -11.16 -14.50 5.34
C LEU A 78 -11.37 -15.83 4.61
N TRP A 79 -10.34 -16.68 4.53
CA TRP A 79 -10.47 -18.01 3.90
C TRP A 79 -11.44 -18.93 4.63
N ASP A 80 -11.51 -18.85 5.96
CA ASP A 80 -12.40 -19.68 6.76
C ASP A 80 -13.88 -19.27 6.61
N ASN A 81 -14.15 -18.01 6.24
CA ASN A 81 -15.50 -17.43 6.26
C ASN A 81 -16.06 -17.09 4.87
N PHE A 82 -15.26 -17.10 3.81
CA PHE A 82 -15.67 -16.68 2.47
C PHE A 82 -15.22 -17.68 1.39
N THR A 83 -16.04 -17.82 0.36
CA THR A 83 -15.66 -18.55 -0.85
C THR A 83 -14.75 -17.70 -1.76
N ASP A 84 -14.03 -18.33 -2.68
CA ASP A 84 -13.18 -17.62 -3.65
C ASP A 84 -13.96 -16.58 -4.48
N GLU A 85 -15.21 -16.87 -4.83
CA GLU A 85 -16.08 -15.94 -5.57
C GLU A 85 -16.43 -14.71 -4.73
N GLU A 86 -16.73 -14.90 -3.44
CA GLU A 86 -17.00 -13.79 -2.53
C GLU A 86 -15.74 -12.96 -2.25
N LEU A 87 -14.58 -13.61 -2.09
CA LEU A 87 -13.29 -12.93 -1.93
C LEU A 87 -12.93 -12.11 -3.17
N GLY A 88 -13.14 -12.67 -4.37
CA GLY A 88 -12.95 -11.93 -5.62
C GLY A 88 -13.88 -10.73 -5.75
N ALA A 89 -15.14 -10.85 -5.29
CA ALA A 89 -16.07 -9.72 -5.26
C ALA A 89 -15.65 -8.63 -4.26
N ILE A 90 -15.15 -9.02 -3.07
CA ILE A 90 -14.61 -8.08 -2.08
C ILE A 90 -13.39 -7.35 -2.63
N ASP A 91 -12.46 -8.09 -3.24
CA ASP A 91 -11.25 -7.52 -3.86
C ASP A 91 -11.60 -6.55 -4.99
N GLY A 92 -12.51 -6.94 -5.89
CA GLY A 92 -12.98 -6.06 -6.97
C GLY A 92 -13.63 -4.77 -6.45
N ALA A 93 -14.42 -4.85 -5.36
CA ALA A 93 -15.01 -3.68 -4.72
C ALA A 93 -13.96 -2.77 -4.06
N LEU A 94 -12.93 -3.35 -3.44
CA LEU A 94 -11.81 -2.61 -2.87
C LEU A 94 -11.02 -1.88 -3.97
N GLN A 95 -10.63 -2.58 -5.04
CA GLN A 95 -9.94 -1.96 -6.17
C GLN A 95 -10.74 -0.82 -6.78
N ALA A 96 -12.05 -1.01 -6.98
CA ALA A 96 -12.96 0.02 -7.52
C ALA A 96 -13.13 1.23 -6.60
N SER A 97 -12.85 1.09 -5.29
CA SER A 97 -12.93 2.20 -4.33
C SER A 97 -11.72 3.14 -4.38
N VAL A 98 -10.61 2.70 -4.98
CA VAL A 98 -9.39 3.50 -5.09
C VAL A 98 -9.55 4.54 -6.18
N ALA A 99 -9.40 5.82 -5.83
CA ALA A 99 -9.47 6.91 -6.80
C ALA A 99 -8.35 6.77 -7.85
N PRO A 100 -8.61 7.08 -9.14
CA PRO A 100 -7.63 6.85 -10.21
C PRO A 100 -6.28 7.56 -10.01
N ASP A 101 -6.28 8.75 -9.42
CA ASP A 101 -5.07 9.52 -9.13
C ASP A 101 -4.24 8.88 -8.01
N VAL A 102 -4.91 8.27 -7.02
CA VAL A 102 -4.26 7.49 -5.96
C VAL A 102 -3.70 6.18 -6.51
N MET A 103 -4.46 5.49 -7.37
CA MET A 103 -3.97 4.29 -8.06
C MET A 103 -2.72 4.60 -8.89
N GLY A 104 -2.67 5.74 -9.60
CA GLY A 104 -1.48 6.18 -10.32
C GLY A 104 -0.24 6.36 -9.43
N GLN A 105 -0.42 6.84 -8.20
CA GLN A 105 0.66 6.94 -7.21
C GLN A 105 1.14 5.56 -6.77
N PHE A 106 0.24 4.63 -6.48
CA PHE A 106 0.59 3.24 -6.14
C PHE A 106 1.32 2.53 -7.28
N LEU A 107 0.84 2.67 -8.52
CA LEU A 107 1.51 2.12 -9.69
C LEU A 107 2.94 2.62 -9.81
N THR A 108 3.16 3.93 -9.61
CA THR A 108 4.52 4.50 -9.61
C THR A 108 5.39 3.84 -8.55
N LEU A 109 4.87 3.66 -7.34
CA LEU A 109 5.58 2.99 -6.25
C LEU A 109 5.91 1.53 -6.58
N PHE A 110 4.99 0.78 -7.19
CA PHE A 110 5.25 -0.59 -7.62
C PHE A 110 6.35 -0.65 -8.68
N CYS A 111 6.30 0.21 -9.70
CA CYS A 111 7.31 0.23 -10.76
C CYS A 111 8.74 0.47 -10.21
N VAL A 112 8.89 1.30 -9.16
CA VAL A 112 10.22 1.62 -8.59
C VAL A 112 10.71 0.65 -7.51
N SER A 113 9.82 -0.14 -6.92
CA SER A 113 10.15 -1.00 -5.76
C SER A 113 10.23 -2.48 -6.11
N PHE A 114 9.52 -2.94 -7.13
CA PHE A 114 9.45 -4.35 -7.46
C PHE A 114 10.72 -4.80 -8.18
N ASN A 115 11.10 -6.06 -7.96
CA ASN A 115 12.10 -6.70 -8.82
C ASN A 115 11.50 -6.97 -10.22
N PRO A 116 12.33 -7.27 -11.24
CA PRO A 116 11.84 -7.48 -12.60
C PRO A 116 10.75 -8.55 -12.75
N ASP A 117 10.80 -9.63 -11.98
CA ASP A 117 9.85 -10.75 -12.12
C ASP A 117 8.49 -10.41 -11.53
N ASP A 118 8.47 -9.72 -10.39
CA ASP A 118 7.24 -9.21 -9.78
C ASP A 118 6.59 -8.14 -10.67
N LEU A 119 7.40 -7.25 -11.26
CA LEU A 119 6.87 -6.21 -12.15
C LEU A 119 6.27 -6.79 -13.44
N VAL A 120 6.89 -7.82 -14.02
CA VAL A 120 6.33 -8.54 -15.18
C VAL A 120 5.01 -9.23 -14.81
N SER A 121 4.95 -9.85 -13.64
CA SER A 121 3.74 -10.52 -13.17
C SER A 121 2.60 -9.53 -12.95
N LEU A 122 2.87 -8.39 -12.32
CA LEU A 122 1.91 -7.31 -12.11
C LEU A 122 1.38 -6.75 -13.43
N LEU A 123 2.27 -6.38 -14.35
CA LEU A 123 1.91 -5.83 -15.65
C LEU A 123 1.13 -6.85 -16.50
N GLY A 124 1.50 -8.13 -16.43
CA GLY A 124 0.78 -9.22 -17.08
C GLY A 124 -0.67 -9.35 -16.57
N ALA A 125 -0.86 -9.30 -15.26
CA ALA A 125 -2.20 -9.33 -14.65
C ALA A 125 -3.04 -8.12 -15.08
N MET A 126 -2.45 -6.93 -15.09
CA MET A 126 -3.09 -5.69 -15.51
C MET A 126 -3.56 -5.71 -16.96
N LYS A 127 -2.74 -6.24 -17.87
CA LYS A 127 -3.07 -6.35 -19.31
C LYS A 127 -4.38 -7.09 -19.58
N GLY A 128 -4.72 -8.08 -18.77
CA GLY A 128 -5.97 -8.84 -18.88
C GLY A 128 -7.19 -8.13 -18.28
N GLY A 129 -6.99 -7.17 -17.37
CA GLY A 129 -8.05 -6.54 -16.58
C GLY A 129 -8.43 -5.11 -17.00
N MET A 130 -7.69 -4.48 -17.93
CA MET A 130 -7.91 -3.07 -18.29
C MET A 130 -7.96 -2.83 -19.81
N PRO A 131 -8.57 -1.70 -20.26
CA PRO A 131 -8.57 -1.33 -21.66
C PRO A 131 -7.15 -1.14 -22.21
N PRO A 132 -6.88 -1.47 -23.49
CA PRO A 132 -5.54 -1.39 -24.08
C PRO A 132 -4.89 -0.01 -23.96
N GLU A 133 -5.66 1.07 -24.11
CA GLU A 133 -5.16 2.45 -24.00
C GLU A 133 -4.73 2.81 -22.57
N VAL A 134 -5.44 2.28 -21.56
CA VAL A 134 -5.07 2.46 -20.15
C VAL A 134 -3.79 1.69 -19.86
N PHE A 135 -3.70 0.45 -20.36
CA PHE A 135 -2.52 -0.38 -20.19
C PHE A 135 -1.26 0.25 -20.80
N GLN A 136 -1.37 0.85 -22.00
CA GLN A 136 -0.25 1.59 -22.60
C GLN A 136 0.19 2.79 -21.74
N GLY A 137 -0.75 3.48 -21.09
CA GLY A 137 -0.43 4.52 -20.11
C GLY A 137 0.37 3.97 -18.92
N VAL A 138 0.00 2.81 -18.39
CA VAL A 138 0.72 2.13 -17.30
C VAL A 138 2.14 1.72 -17.73
N ILE A 139 2.30 1.19 -18.93
CA ILE A 139 3.62 0.86 -19.49
C ILE A 139 4.50 2.11 -19.58
N GLY A 140 3.98 3.22 -20.11
CA GLY A 140 4.72 4.48 -20.18
C GLY A 140 5.11 5.03 -18.80
N LEU A 141 4.23 4.87 -17.80
CA LEU A 141 4.52 5.22 -16.41
C LEU A 141 5.68 4.37 -15.86
N CYS A 142 5.62 3.04 -15.99
CA CYS A 142 6.67 2.18 -15.51
C CYS A 142 8.00 2.39 -16.26
N GLU A 143 7.98 2.60 -17.57
CA GLU A 143 9.19 2.95 -18.34
C GLU A 143 9.85 4.23 -17.82
N SER A 144 9.04 5.24 -17.47
CA SER A 144 9.55 6.51 -16.96
C SER A 144 10.04 6.44 -15.50
N ALA A 145 9.40 5.62 -14.66
CA ALA A 145 9.66 5.57 -13.23
C ALA A 145 10.79 4.58 -12.87
N THR A 146 10.87 3.46 -13.57
CA THR A 146 11.78 2.35 -13.25
C THR A 146 13.22 2.69 -13.65
N PRO A 147 14.25 2.31 -12.85
CA PRO A 147 15.64 2.41 -13.27
C PRO A 147 15.88 1.73 -14.64
N PRO A 148 16.65 2.34 -15.57
CA PRO A 148 16.76 1.83 -16.94
C PRO A 148 17.28 0.39 -17.05
N ASP A 149 18.16 -0.03 -16.14
CA ASP A 149 18.74 -1.38 -16.09
C ASP A 149 17.73 -2.43 -15.60
N ILE A 150 16.77 -2.01 -14.76
CA ILE A 150 15.64 -2.83 -14.34
C ILE A 150 14.59 -2.90 -15.46
N TRP A 151 14.22 -1.76 -16.06
CA TRP A 151 13.25 -1.72 -17.15
C TRP A 151 13.66 -2.57 -18.36
N ALA A 152 14.96 -2.58 -18.70
CA ALA A 152 15.50 -3.41 -19.77
C ALA A 152 15.24 -4.92 -19.56
N LYS A 153 15.07 -5.38 -18.32
CA LYS A 153 14.76 -6.78 -17.98
C LYS A 153 13.26 -7.10 -18.03
N VAL A 154 12.42 -6.08 -18.18
CA VAL A 154 10.95 -6.15 -18.11
C VAL A 154 10.30 -5.93 -19.48
N LYS A 155 10.73 -4.91 -20.22
CA LYS A 155 10.04 -4.40 -21.42
C LYS A 155 9.70 -5.44 -22.49
N ASP A 156 10.56 -6.46 -22.68
CA ASP A 156 10.37 -7.47 -23.72
C ASP A 156 9.49 -8.66 -23.24
N ARG A 157 9.01 -8.61 -21.99
CA ARG A 157 8.22 -9.66 -21.32
C ARG A 157 6.76 -9.27 -21.05
N VAL A 158 6.34 -8.04 -21.39
CA VAL A 158 5.02 -7.46 -21.07
C VAL A 158 4.24 -7.00 -22.29
#